data_AF-A0A538L502-F1
#
_entry.id   AF-A0A538L502-F1
#
_cell.length_a   1.000
_cell.length_b   1.000
_cell.length_c   1.000
_cell.angle_alpha   90.00
_cell.angle_beta   90.00
_cell.angle_gamma   90.00
#
_symmetry.space_group_name_H-M   'P 1'
#
loop_
_entity.id
_entity.type
_entity.pdbx_description
1 polymer ?
#
loop_
_entity_poly.entity_id
_entity_poly.type
_entity_poly.pdbx_seq_one_letter_code
_entity_poly.pdbx_strand_id
1 'polypeptide(L)'
;MNRLVGVPLSSFASSPRLVGEGRVWLLVTSGVLADNPWLPSLAGFAVALAVASWVLPGHVVVSAAVAGQMLSALLVYGCVGFVRLLDPRAFGSVVGQSDFGLSAVIAAWIGAVAGVCWDRYRSARGRALVVLGCLCCLGVGLAFRPHLSFLDSEHIVAFAIGATLVSPARPRIVAPARRLAAVAAAAVFGAHR
;
A
#
# COMPACT_ATOMS: atom_id res chain seq x y z
N MET A 1 -25.70 -0.22 7.22
CA MET A 1 -24.58 0.47 7.90
C MET A 1 -24.05 -0.45 8.99
N ASN A 2 -22.82 -0.95 8.86
CA ASN A 2 -22.25 -1.90 9.82
C ASN A 2 -21.86 -1.17 11.12
N ARG A 3 -22.19 -1.76 12.26
CA ARG A 3 -21.88 -1.23 13.60
C ARG A 3 -21.14 -2.30 14.41
N LEU A 4 -20.13 -1.90 15.16
CA LEU A 4 -19.46 -2.75 16.15
C LEU A 4 -19.91 -2.26 17.53
N VAL A 5 -20.66 -3.09 18.27
CA VAL A 5 -21.17 -2.76 19.62
C VAL A 5 -21.87 -1.38 19.67
N GLY A 6 -22.75 -1.12 18.68
CA GLY A 6 -23.50 0.14 18.60
C GLY A 6 -22.77 1.34 17.99
N VAL A 7 -21.43 1.27 17.80
CA VAL A 7 -20.62 2.33 17.19
C VAL A 7 -20.50 2.10 15.67
N PRO A 8 -20.69 3.12 14.82
CA PRO A 8 -20.48 3.00 13.37
C PRO A 8 -19.05 2.58 13.03
N LEU A 9 -18.86 1.62 12.09
CA LEU A 9 -17.50 1.22 11.66
C LEU A 9 -16.69 2.38 11.05
N SER A 10 -17.36 3.41 10.52
CA SER A 10 -16.71 4.62 10.04
C SER A 10 -15.94 5.38 11.12
N SER A 11 -16.24 5.16 12.41
CA SER A 11 -15.48 5.75 13.53
C SER A 11 -14.07 5.18 13.67
N PHE A 12 -13.79 4.03 13.04
CA PHE A 12 -12.50 3.34 13.06
C PHE A 12 -11.80 3.33 11.70
N ALA A 13 -12.44 3.89 10.67
CA ALA A 13 -11.87 4.13 9.35
C ALA A 13 -10.94 5.35 9.38
N SER A 14 -9.92 5.34 8.53
CA SER A 14 -9.05 6.50 8.35
C SER A 14 -9.69 7.49 7.39
N SER A 15 -9.25 8.75 7.44
CA SER A 15 -9.53 9.73 6.40
C SER A 15 -8.41 10.77 6.38
N PRO A 16 -8.19 11.46 5.25
CA PRO A 16 -7.18 12.51 5.15
C PRO A 16 -7.34 13.58 6.25
N ARG A 17 -8.59 13.94 6.59
CA ARG A 17 -8.88 14.89 7.66
C ARG A 17 -8.42 14.36 9.03
N LEU A 18 -8.85 13.16 9.42
CA LEU A 18 -8.59 12.63 10.76
C LEU A 18 -7.11 12.36 11.01
N VAL A 19 -6.38 11.92 9.98
CA VAL A 19 -4.93 11.75 10.07
C VAL A 19 -4.22 13.11 10.16
N GLY A 20 -4.67 14.10 9.38
CA GLY A 20 -4.17 15.48 9.48
C GLY A 20 -4.43 16.11 10.86
N GLU A 21 -5.50 15.69 11.55
CA GLU A 21 -5.82 16.08 12.93
C GLU A 21 -5.01 15.29 14.00
N GLY A 22 -4.03 14.48 13.60
CA GLY A 22 -3.13 13.75 14.50
C GLY A 22 -3.61 12.36 14.91
N ARG A 23 -4.73 11.86 14.36
CA ARG A 23 -5.27 10.53 14.67
C ARG A 23 -4.61 9.41 13.87
N VAL A 24 -3.29 9.35 13.90
CA VAL A 24 -2.48 8.40 13.11
C VAL A 24 -2.75 6.93 13.44
N TRP A 25 -3.27 6.64 14.64
CA TRP A 25 -3.67 5.27 15.03
C TRP A 25 -4.81 4.72 14.16
N LEU A 26 -5.59 5.58 13.51
CA LEU A 26 -6.65 5.17 12.59
C LEU A 26 -6.10 4.49 11.33
N LEU A 27 -4.83 4.72 10.97
CA LEU A 27 -4.16 3.98 9.88
C LEU A 27 -4.02 2.50 10.20
N VAL A 28 -3.87 2.16 11.49
CA VAL A 28 -3.75 0.76 11.93
C VAL A 28 -5.13 0.13 12.04
N THR A 29 -6.11 0.82 12.62
CA THR A 29 -7.46 0.26 12.81
C THR A 29 -8.22 0.12 11.50
N SER A 30 -8.02 1.04 10.54
CA SER A 30 -8.62 0.97 9.20
C SER A 30 -8.16 -0.26 8.40
N GLY A 31 -6.91 -0.70 8.60
CA GLY A 31 -6.35 -1.88 7.94
C GLY A 31 -7.03 -3.19 8.31
N VAL A 32 -7.82 -3.22 9.39
CA VAL A 32 -8.55 -4.41 9.88
C VAL A 32 -10.03 -4.38 9.47
N LEU A 33 -10.50 -3.29 8.86
CA LEU A 33 -11.92 -3.08 8.59
C LEU A 33 -12.24 -3.30 7.12
N ALA A 34 -13.28 -4.11 6.88
CA ALA A 34 -13.89 -4.27 5.57
C ALA A 34 -15.05 -3.28 5.39
N ASP A 35 -15.06 -2.58 4.25
CA ASP A 35 -16.18 -1.74 3.86
C ASP A 35 -17.29 -2.56 3.18
N ASN A 36 -18.50 -1.99 3.09
CA ASN A 36 -19.65 -2.65 2.47
C ASN A 36 -19.48 -2.79 0.93
N PRO A 37 -19.83 -3.93 0.33
CA PRO A 37 -20.21 -5.19 0.97
C PRO A 37 -18.99 -5.88 1.61
N TRP A 38 -19.11 -6.21 2.90
CA TRP A 38 -17.99 -6.73 3.71
C TRP A 38 -17.61 -8.17 3.36
N LEU A 39 -18.57 -8.97 2.88
CA LEU A 39 -18.38 -10.38 2.50
C LEU A 39 -17.41 -10.54 1.30
N PRO A 40 -17.61 -9.87 0.14
CA PRO A 40 -16.65 -9.90 -0.96
C PRO A 40 -15.26 -9.43 -0.57
N SER A 41 -15.16 -8.38 0.25
CA SER A 41 -13.88 -7.85 0.74
C SER A 41 -13.15 -8.87 1.62
N LEU A 42 -13.85 -9.54 2.52
CA LEU A 42 -13.28 -10.58 3.39
C LEU A 42 -12.89 -11.84 2.60
N ALA A 43 -13.71 -12.25 1.63
CA ALA A 43 -13.38 -13.36 0.74
C ALA A 43 -12.15 -13.03 -0.12
N GLY A 44 -12.09 -11.83 -0.70
CA GLY A 44 -10.93 -11.34 -1.44
C GLY A 44 -9.66 -11.30 -0.57
N PHE A 45 -9.78 -10.84 0.68
CA PHE A 45 -8.69 -10.87 1.65
C PHE A 45 -8.20 -12.28 1.96
N ALA A 46 -9.11 -13.21 2.25
CA ALA A 46 -8.76 -14.60 2.56
C ALA A 46 -8.06 -15.28 1.38
N VAL A 47 -8.57 -15.08 0.15
CA VAL A 47 -7.95 -15.60 -1.06
C VAL A 47 -6.57 -14.98 -1.29
N ALA A 48 -6.46 -13.66 -1.21
CA ALA A 48 -5.19 -12.96 -1.39
C ALA A 48 -4.15 -13.37 -0.34
N LEU A 49 -4.56 -13.53 0.93
CA LEU A 49 -3.69 -14.00 2.01
C LEU A 49 -3.24 -15.44 1.77
N ALA A 50 -4.13 -16.33 1.32
CA ALA A 50 -3.80 -17.72 1.03
C ALA A 50 -2.78 -17.82 -0.11
N VAL A 51 -3.01 -17.08 -1.20
CA VAL A 51 -2.08 -17.02 -2.34
C VAL A 51 -0.74 -16.39 -1.92
N ALA A 52 -0.77 -15.27 -1.18
CA ALA A 52 0.44 -14.61 -0.70
C ALA A 52 1.26 -15.54 0.22
N SER A 53 0.62 -16.25 1.14
CA SER A 53 1.28 -17.21 2.04
C SER A 53 1.82 -18.45 1.32
N TRP A 54 1.22 -18.81 0.18
CA TRP A 54 1.72 -19.90 -0.67
C TRP A 54 2.97 -19.49 -1.47
N VAL A 55 3.06 -18.22 -1.89
CA VAL A 55 4.13 -17.73 -2.77
C VAL A 55 5.29 -17.08 -2.01
N LEU A 56 4.99 -16.42 -0.88
CA LEU A 56 5.89 -15.53 -0.16
C LEU A 56 6.23 -16.09 1.23
N PRO A 57 7.43 -15.83 1.77
CA PRO A 57 7.74 -16.07 3.17
C PRO A 57 6.83 -15.25 4.09
N GLY A 58 6.47 -15.79 5.25
CA GLY A 58 5.53 -15.12 6.18
C GLY A 58 5.94 -13.70 6.59
N HIS A 59 7.24 -13.42 6.78
CA HIS A 59 7.72 -12.07 7.09
C HIS A 59 7.48 -11.08 5.93
N VAL A 60 7.52 -11.53 4.68
CA VAL A 60 7.21 -10.71 3.49
C VAL A 60 5.72 -10.43 3.42
N VAL A 61 4.87 -11.43 3.72
CA VAL A 61 3.41 -11.26 3.77
C VAL A 61 3.04 -10.16 4.77
N VAL A 62 3.57 -10.24 5.99
CA VAL A 62 3.32 -9.23 7.03
C VAL A 62 3.91 -7.87 6.64
N SER A 63 5.15 -7.83 6.14
CA SER A 63 5.80 -6.58 5.75
C SER A 63 5.07 -5.88 4.60
N ALA A 64 4.59 -6.63 3.61
CA ALA A 64 3.82 -6.11 2.49
C ALA A 64 2.47 -5.55 2.95
N ALA A 65 1.78 -6.22 3.87
CA ALA A 65 0.53 -5.73 4.44
C ALA A 65 0.73 -4.41 5.19
N VAL A 66 1.69 -4.37 6.13
CA VAL A 66 1.95 -3.19 6.96
C VAL A 66 2.48 -2.03 6.12
N ALA A 67 3.50 -2.26 5.30
CA ALA A 67 4.10 -1.20 4.48
C ALA A 67 3.14 -0.74 3.39
N GLY A 68 2.43 -1.66 2.75
CA GLY A 68 1.41 -1.38 1.75
C GLY A 68 0.34 -0.45 2.31
N GLN A 69 -0.27 -0.81 3.44
CA GLN A 69 -1.28 0.02 4.10
C GLN A 69 -0.73 1.37 4.55
N MET A 70 0.32 1.36 5.38
CA MET A 70 0.76 2.59 6.04
C MET A 70 1.39 3.58 5.07
N LEU A 71 2.26 3.12 4.16
CA LEU A 71 2.96 4.03 3.26
C LEU A 71 2.05 4.55 2.15
N SER A 72 1.11 3.74 1.64
CA SER A 72 0.16 4.22 0.64
C SER A 72 -0.78 5.28 1.21
N ALA A 73 -1.37 5.01 2.39
CA ALA A 73 -2.19 5.99 3.10
C ALA A 73 -1.43 7.28 3.38
N LEU A 74 -0.20 7.20 3.92
CA LEU A 74 0.62 8.38 4.21
C LEU A 74 0.96 9.19 2.94
N LEU A 75 1.31 8.51 1.84
CA LEU A 75 1.64 9.18 0.58
C LEU A 75 0.41 9.86 -0.03
N VAL A 76 -0.71 9.15 -0.14
CA VAL A 76 -1.94 9.69 -0.74
C VAL A 76 -2.50 10.81 0.12
N TYR A 77 -2.58 10.63 1.44
CA TYR A 77 -3.10 11.67 2.34
C TYR A 77 -2.14 12.86 2.42
N GLY A 78 -0.83 12.62 2.36
CA GLY A 78 0.19 13.66 2.28
C GLY A 78 0.04 14.50 1.00
N CYS A 79 -0.19 13.86 -0.15
CA CYS A 79 -0.47 14.57 -1.41
C CYS A 79 -1.75 15.41 -1.31
N VAL A 80 -2.84 14.86 -0.76
CA VAL A 80 -4.09 15.61 -0.53
C VAL A 80 -3.84 16.80 0.39
N GLY A 81 -3.12 16.60 1.49
CA GLY A 81 -2.75 17.66 2.42
C GLY A 81 -1.91 18.75 1.76
N PHE A 82 -0.88 18.38 1.00
CA PHE A 82 0.01 19.30 0.32
C PHE A 82 -0.73 20.15 -0.72
N VAL A 83 -1.56 19.54 -1.57
CA VAL A 83 -2.34 20.30 -2.56
C VAL A 83 -3.30 21.27 -1.87
N ARG A 84 -3.84 20.90 -0.71
CA ARG A 84 -4.73 21.80 0.06
C ARG A 84 -4.02 22.97 0.73
N LEU A 85 -2.70 22.93 0.89
CA LEU A 85 -1.91 24.10 1.28
C LEU A 85 -1.86 25.14 0.14
N LEU A 86 -1.97 24.70 -1.12
CA LEU A 86 -1.96 25.56 -2.29
C LEU A 86 -3.38 26.02 -2.68
N ASP A 87 -4.36 25.13 -2.60
CA ASP A 87 -5.77 25.41 -2.82
C ASP A 87 -6.64 24.75 -1.73
N PRO A 88 -7.15 25.52 -0.75
CA PRO A 88 -7.96 25.00 0.35
C PRO A 88 -9.23 24.24 -0.07
N ARG A 89 -9.74 24.50 -1.29
CA ARG A 89 -10.96 23.88 -1.84
C ARG A 89 -10.69 22.58 -2.59
N ALA A 90 -9.42 22.31 -2.95
CA ALA A 90 -9.04 21.06 -3.61
C ALA A 90 -9.42 19.84 -2.76
N PHE A 91 -9.89 18.77 -3.42
CA PHE A 91 -10.29 17.50 -2.78
C PHE A 91 -11.35 17.61 -1.67
N GLY A 92 -12.19 18.67 -1.67
CA GLY A 92 -13.23 18.87 -0.67
C GLY A 92 -14.22 17.70 -0.53
N SER A 93 -14.49 16.98 -1.61
CA SER A 93 -15.36 15.79 -1.63
C SER A 93 -14.68 14.51 -1.12
N VAL A 94 -13.34 14.48 -1.00
CA VAL A 94 -12.53 13.29 -0.72
C VAL A 94 -11.95 13.32 0.71
N VAL A 95 -11.63 14.51 1.23
CA VAL A 95 -11.00 14.72 2.55
C VAL A 95 -11.78 14.11 3.72
N GLY A 96 -13.12 14.07 3.62
CA GLY A 96 -14.00 13.53 4.67
C GLY A 96 -14.46 12.09 4.43
N GLN A 97 -14.05 11.46 3.32
CA GLN A 97 -14.48 10.09 3.03
C GLN A 97 -13.75 9.10 3.94
N SER A 98 -14.51 8.13 4.44
CA SER A 98 -13.96 7.02 5.21
C SER A 98 -13.23 6.05 4.29
N ASP A 99 -12.01 5.72 4.70
CA ASP A 99 -11.12 4.84 3.97
C ASP A 99 -10.83 3.57 4.80
N PHE A 100 -10.92 2.43 4.13
CA PHE A 100 -10.89 1.10 4.73
C PHE A 100 -9.72 0.32 4.13
N GLY A 101 -8.63 0.26 4.91
CA GLY A 101 -7.31 -0.20 4.47
C GLY A 101 -7.18 -1.66 4.06
N LEU A 102 -8.19 -2.49 4.34
CA LEU A 102 -8.15 -3.90 3.95
C LEU A 102 -7.96 -4.10 2.44
N SER A 103 -8.50 -3.18 1.64
CA SER A 103 -8.32 -3.17 0.17
C SER A 103 -6.89 -2.85 -0.26
N ALA A 104 -6.23 -1.89 0.39
CA ALA A 104 -4.83 -1.58 0.14
C ALA A 104 -3.89 -2.72 0.56
N VAL A 105 -4.20 -3.43 1.65
CA VAL A 105 -3.47 -4.66 2.04
C VAL A 105 -3.56 -5.73 0.95
N ILE A 106 -4.76 -5.99 0.41
CA ILE A 106 -4.94 -6.92 -0.71
C ILE A 106 -4.10 -6.48 -1.92
N ALA A 107 -4.16 -5.21 -2.29
CA ALA A 107 -3.40 -4.68 -3.42
C ALA A 107 -1.89 -4.86 -3.24
N ALA A 108 -1.37 -4.63 -2.03
CA ALA A 108 0.03 -4.85 -1.70
C ALA A 108 0.46 -6.32 -1.81
N TRP A 109 -0.38 -7.26 -1.37
CA TRP A 109 -0.10 -8.69 -1.57
C TRP A 109 -0.12 -9.10 -3.03
N ILE A 110 -1.08 -8.62 -3.82
CA ILE A 110 -1.12 -8.90 -5.27
C ILE A 110 0.16 -8.36 -5.92
N GLY A 111 0.59 -7.14 -5.57
CA GLY A 111 1.84 -6.56 -6.04
C GLY A 111 3.07 -7.40 -5.69
N ALA A 112 3.18 -7.87 -4.44
CA ALA A 112 4.28 -8.72 -4.01
C ALA A 112 4.29 -10.08 -4.72
N VAL A 113 3.13 -10.72 -4.89
CA VAL A 113 3.02 -11.97 -5.66
C VAL A 113 3.39 -11.74 -7.12
N ALA A 114 2.91 -10.64 -7.72
CA ALA A 114 3.23 -10.26 -9.08
C ALA A 114 4.74 -10.04 -9.27
N GLY A 115 5.40 -9.35 -8.34
CA GLY A 115 6.85 -9.12 -8.36
C GLY A 115 7.65 -10.43 -8.36
N VAL A 116 7.31 -11.37 -7.46
CA VAL A 116 7.97 -12.68 -7.41
C VAL A 116 7.73 -13.49 -8.68
N CYS A 117 6.48 -13.53 -9.16
CA CYS A 117 6.13 -14.25 -10.38
C CYS A 117 6.78 -13.64 -11.63
N TRP A 118 6.89 -12.31 -11.69
CA TRP A 118 7.54 -11.59 -12.78
C TRP A 118 9.02 -11.97 -12.93
N ASP A 119 9.72 -12.10 -11.80
CA ASP A 119 11.13 -12.49 -11.79
C ASP A 119 11.31 -13.99 -12.06
N ARG A 120 10.39 -14.82 -11.56
CA ARG A 120 10.36 -16.28 -11.78
C ARG A 120 10.08 -16.64 -13.23
N TYR A 121 9.12 -15.98 -13.88
CA TYR A 121 8.67 -16.30 -15.23
C TYR A 121 9.20 -15.30 -16.26
N ARG A 122 10.40 -15.59 -16.79
CA ARG A 122 11.07 -14.69 -17.75
C ARG A 122 10.55 -14.76 -19.19
N SER A 123 9.78 -15.80 -19.53
CA SER A 123 9.20 -15.92 -20.87
C SER A 123 8.11 -14.86 -21.09
N ALA A 124 7.93 -14.41 -22.34
CA ALA A 124 6.89 -13.46 -22.70
C ALA A 124 5.49 -13.96 -22.31
N ARG A 125 5.22 -15.26 -22.49
CA ARG A 125 3.97 -15.89 -22.07
C ARG A 125 3.78 -15.84 -20.55
N GLY A 126 4.83 -16.15 -19.79
CA GLY A 126 4.77 -16.12 -18.32
C GLY A 126 4.50 -14.71 -17.79
N ARG A 127 5.17 -13.69 -18.35
CA ARG A 127 4.90 -12.29 -18.02
C ARG A 127 3.49 -11.84 -18.40
N ALA A 128 3.01 -12.26 -19.57
CA ALA A 128 1.64 -11.97 -20.00
C ALA A 128 0.61 -12.56 -19.03
N LEU A 129 0.83 -13.77 -18.50
CA LEU A 129 -0.05 -14.37 -17.49
C LEU A 129 -0.02 -13.60 -16.15
N VAL A 130 1.14 -13.09 -15.72
CA VAL A 130 1.22 -12.24 -14.52
C VAL A 130 0.41 -10.96 -14.71
N VAL A 131 0.57 -10.29 -15.85
CA VAL A 131 -0.19 -9.08 -16.19
C VAL A 131 -1.68 -9.38 -16.23
N LEU A 132 -2.07 -10.45 -16.94
CA LEU A 132 -3.48 -10.87 -17.03
C LEU A 132 -4.07 -11.15 -15.65
N GLY A 133 -3.32 -11.85 -14.78
CA GLY A 133 -3.75 -12.09 -13.39
C GLY A 133 -3.99 -10.79 -12.61
N CYS A 134 -3.08 -9.82 -12.71
CA CYS A 134 -3.25 -8.51 -12.09
C CYS A 134 -4.48 -7.77 -12.63
N LEU A 135 -4.70 -7.81 -13.95
CA LEU A 135 -5.86 -7.21 -14.60
C LEU A 135 -7.17 -7.90 -14.19
N CYS A 136 -7.17 -9.23 -14.02
CA CYS A 136 -8.33 -9.95 -13.48
C CYS A 136 -8.64 -9.52 -12.05
N CYS A 137 -7.63 -9.39 -11.17
CA CYS A 137 -7.84 -8.87 -9.82
C CYS A 137 -8.41 -7.45 -9.82
N LEU A 138 -7.88 -6.57 -10.69
CA LEU A 138 -8.41 -5.22 -10.88
C LEU A 138 -9.87 -5.24 -11.36
N GLY A 139 -10.18 -6.09 -12.35
CA GLY A 139 -11.53 -6.24 -12.88
C GLY A 139 -12.54 -6.71 -11.83
N VAL A 140 -12.14 -7.64 -10.95
CA VAL A 140 -12.96 -8.04 -9.79
C VAL A 140 -13.22 -6.84 -8.87
N GLY A 141 -12.19 -6.05 -8.56
CA GLY A 141 -12.34 -4.81 -7.77
C GLY A 141 -13.34 -3.84 -8.40
N LEU A 142 -13.20 -3.57 -9.70
CA LEU A 142 -14.08 -2.67 -10.45
C LEU A 142 -15.53 -3.19 -10.56
N ALA A 143 -15.73 -4.51 -10.63
CA ALA A 143 -17.06 -5.10 -10.68
C ALA A 143 -17.85 -4.87 -9.37
N PHE A 144 -17.17 -4.91 -8.22
CA PHE A 144 -17.80 -4.66 -6.92
C PHE A 144 -17.79 -3.18 -6.51
N ARG A 145 -16.86 -2.38 -7.03
CA ARG A 145 -16.75 -0.93 -6.82
C ARG A 145 -16.43 -0.22 -8.14
N PRO A 146 -17.46 0.12 -8.94
CA PRO A 146 -17.24 0.74 -10.25
C PRO A 146 -16.86 2.23 -10.18
N HIS A 147 -16.95 2.86 -9.00
CA HIS A 147 -16.73 4.30 -8.83
C HIS A 147 -15.30 4.54 -8.33
N LEU A 148 -14.44 4.99 -9.24
CA LEU A 148 -13.07 5.35 -8.92
C LEU A 148 -12.99 6.79 -8.42
N SER A 149 -12.36 6.96 -7.28
CA SER A 149 -12.02 8.21 -6.63
C SER A 149 -10.50 8.38 -6.57
N PHE A 150 -10.03 9.56 -6.18
CA PHE A 150 -8.60 9.76 -5.94
C PHE A 150 -8.07 8.90 -4.78
N LEU A 151 -8.91 8.54 -3.80
CA LEU A 151 -8.52 7.64 -2.72
C LEU A 151 -8.14 6.25 -3.24
N ASP A 152 -8.76 5.77 -4.33
CA ASP A 152 -8.42 4.48 -4.94
C ASP A 152 -7.01 4.45 -5.56
N SER A 153 -6.35 5.61 -5.71
CA SER A 153 -4.92 5.64 -6.03
C SER A 153 -4.06 4.99 -4.95
N GLU A 154 -4.56 4.89 -3.71
CA GLU A 154 -3.94 4.14 -2.61
C GLU A 154 -3.66 2.69 -3.02
N HIS A 155 -4.57 2.03 -3.74
CA HIS A 155 -4.38 0.65 -4.19
C HIS A 155 -3.22 0.53 -5.18
N ILE A 156 -3.07 1.50 -6.07
CA ILE A 156 -1.96 1.54 -7.05
C ILE A 156 -0.63 1.72 -6.31
N VAL A 157 -0.58 2.63 -5.34
CA VAL A 157 0.60 2.87 -4.51
C VAL A 157 0.94 1.64 -3.67
N ALA A 158 -0.05 1.03 -3.02
CA ALA A 158 0.10 -0.18 -2.22
C ALA A 158 0.59 -1.36 -3.06
N PHE A 159 0.04 -1.57 -4.26
CA PHE A 159 0.51 -2.56 -5.23
C PHE A 159 1.98 -2.34 -5.59
N ALA A 160 2.37 -1.11 -5.89
CA ALA A 160 3.76 -0.76 -6.23
C ALA A 160 4.72 -1.01 -5.05
N ILE A 161 4.31 -0.66 -3.82
CA ILE A 161 5.07 -0.97 -2.60
C ILE A 161 5.26 -2.49 -2.47
N GLY A 162 4.19 -3.27 -2.62
CA GLY A 162 4.25 -4.73 -2.60
C GLY A 162 5.22 -5.30 -3.61
N ALA A 163 5.12 -4.88 -4.88
CA ALA A 163 5.99 -5.34 -5.96
C ALA A 163 7.47 -4.98 -5.74
N THR A 164 7.75 -3.79 -5.21
CA THR A 164 9.11 -3.32 -4.94
C THR A 164 9.75 -3.92 -3.69
N LEU A 165 8.96 -4.36 -2.71
CA LEU A 165 9.45 -5.03 -1.51
C LEU A 165 10.14 -6.35 -1.81
N VAL A 166 9.65 -7.08 -2.82
CA VAL A 166 10.15 -8.39 -3.22
C VAL A 166 11.15 -8.33 -4.37
N SER A 167 11.23 -7.20 -5.08
CA SER A 167 12.05 -7.10 -6.27
C SER A 167 13.54 -7.08 -5.89
N PRO A 168 14.37 -7.98 -6.45
CA PRO A 168 15.81 -8.00 -6.24
C PRO A 168 16.48 -6.77 -6.86
N ALA A 169 15.79 -6.08 -7.77
CA ALA A 169 16.21 -4.81 -8.36
C ALA A 169 16.01 -3.61 -7.43
N ARG A 170 15.66 -3.81 -6.15
CA ARG A 170 15.53 -2.75 -5.15
C ARG A 170 16.74 -1.83 -5.27
N PRO A 171 16.59 -0.58 -5.75
CA PRO A 171 17.69 0.35 -5.72
C PRO A 171 18.08 0.46 -4.24
N ARG A 172 19.34 0.12 -3.92
CA ARG A 172 19.87 0.32 -2.57
C ARG A 172 19.95 1.82 -2.33
N ILE A 173 18.82 2.45 -2.02
CA ILE A 173 18.71 3.89 -1.76
C ILE A 173 19.42 4.28 -0.44
N VAL A 174 19.98 3.32 0.30
CA VAL A 174 20.72 3.54 1.56
C VAL A 174 22.25 3.64 1.40
N ALA A 175 22.79 3.93 0.21
CA ALA A 175 24.26 4.00 0.02
C ALA A 175 24.92 5.35 -0.36
N PRO A 176 24.36 6.56 -0.09
CA PRO A 176 25.20 7.75 -0.05
C PRO A 176 25.90 7.91 1.32
N ALA A 177 25.27 7.48 2.42
CA ALA A 177 25.80 7.68 3.78
C ALA A 177 27.07 6.87 4.06
N ARG A 178 27.17 5.63 3.57
CA ARG A 178 28.37 4.79 3.74
C ARG A 178 29.58 5.28 2.92
N ARG A 179 29.34 5.87 1.74
CA ARG A 179 30.41 6.47 0.94
C ARG A 179 30.88 7.79 1.56
N LEU A 180 29.98 8.61 2.08
CA LEU A 180 30.34 9.83 2.80
C LEU A 180 31.10 9.52 4.11
N ALA A 181 30.68 8.48 4.85
CA ALA A 181 31.41 8.03 6.05
C ALA A 181 32.80 7.48 5.71
N ALA A 182 32.95 6.74 4.61
CA ALA A 182 34.25 6.24 4.15
C ALA A 182 35.17 7.36 3.64
N VAL A 183 34.63 8.36 2.93
CA VAL A 183 35.39 9.54 2.48
C VAL A 183 35.79 10.43 3.66
N ALA A 184 34.90 10.62 4.64
CA ALA A 184 35.20 11.36 5.87
C ALA A 184 36.27 10.64 6.72
N ALA A 185 36.18 9.30 6.84
CA ALA A 185 37.20 8.53 7.54
C ALA A 185 38.56 8.59 6.81
N ALA A 186 38.57 8.49 5.48
CA ALA A 186 39.80 8.60 4.69
C ALA A 186 40.44 10.00 4.80
N ALA A 187 39.64 11.07 4.89
CA ALA A 187 40.14 12.43 5.09
C ALA A 187 40.77 12.63 6.50
N VAL A 188 40.21 11.98 7.53
CA VAL A 188 40.73 12.05 8.90
C VAL A 188 42.01 11.23 9.08
N PHE A 189 42.09 10.03 8.49
CA PHE A 189 43.27 9.17 8.61
C PHE A 189 44.38 9.44 7.58
N GLY A 190 44.07 10.14 6.48
CA GLY A 190 45.05 10.52 5.45
C GLY A 190 45.86 11.77 5.79
N ALA A 191 45.40 12.61 6.74
CA ALA A 191 46.07 13.87 7.13
C ALA A 191 47.22 13.69 8.16
N HIS A 192 47.52 12.45 8.57
CA HIS A 192 48.54 12.11 9.57
C HIS A 192 49.70 11.26 9.01
N ARG A 193 50.00 11.36 7.70
CA ARG A 193 51.22 10.79 7.11
C ARG A 193 52.06 11.86 6.44
#